data_AF-A0A7L0VXJ6-F1
#
_entry.id   AF-A0A7L0VXJ6-F1
#
_cell.length_a   1.000
_cell.length_b   1.000
_cell.length_c   1.000
_cell.angle_alpha   90.00
_cell.angle_beta   90.00
_cell.angle_gamma   90.00
#
_symmetry.space_group_name_H-M   'P 1'
#
loop_
_entity.id
_entity.type
_entity.pdbx_description
1 polymer ?
#
loop_
_entity_poly.entity_id
_entity_poly.type
_entity_poly.pdbx_seq_one_letter_code
_entity_poly.pdbx_strand_id
1 'polypeptide(L)' 'EQAQGTMLKVLTSFKSSEIEQAVNSLDRNGIDLLMKYIYKGFEKPTENSSAILLQWHEKALAVGGLGSIVRVLTARKTV' A
#
# COMPACT_ATOMS: atom_id res chain seq x y z
N GLU A 1 -5.67 -6.13 -13.05
CA GLU A 1 -4.22 -6.28 -13.35
C GLU A 1 -3.55 -4.97 -13.80
N GLN A 2 -4.08 -4.24 -14.78
CA GLN A 2 -3.47 -2.96 -15.23
C GLN A 2 -3.32 -1.93 -14.09
N ALA A 3 -4.37 -1.73 -13.28
CA ALA A 3 -4.32 -0.80 -12.14
C ALA A 3 -3.28 -1.20 -11.09
N GLN A 4 -3.14 -2.50 -10.80
CA GLN A 4 -2.11 -3.03 -9.89
C GLN A 4 -0.71 -2.74 -10.43
N GLY A 5 -0.45 -3.01 -11.71
CA GLY A 5 0.85 -2.77 -12.34
C GLY A 5 1.24 -1.30 -12.30
N THR A 6 0.30 -0.39 -12.56
CA THR A 6 0.53 1.05 -12.42
C THR A 6 0.81 1.43 -10.97
N MET A 7 0.02 0.92 -10.02
CA MET A 7 0.21 1.24 -8.61
C MET A 7 1.56 0.74 -8.08
N LEU A 8 1.97 -0.48 -8.42
CA LEU A 8 3.26 -1.03 -8.00
C LEU A 8 4.41 -0.18 -8.55
N LYS A 9 4.35 0.24 -9.82
CA LYS A 9 5.35 1.14 -10.42
C LYS A 9 5.47 2.44 -9.64
N VAL A 10 4.34 3.06 -9.29
CA VAL A 10 4.30 4.28 -8.47
C VAL A 10 4.94 4.02 -7.10
N LEU A 11 4.51 2.98 -6.37
CA LEU A 11 5.05 2.69 -5.04
C LEU A 11 6.55 2.42 -5.06
N THR A 12 7.07 1.75 -6.10
CA THR A 12 8.49 1.47 -6.24
C THR A 12 9.33 2.65 -6.73
N SER A 13 8.71 3.71 -7.27
CA SER A 13 9.44 4.90 -7.74
C SER A 13 9.73 5.93 -6.64
N PHE A 14 9.08 5.81 -5.47
CA PHE A 14 9.31 6.71 -4.34
C PHE A 14 10.65 6.42 -3.67
N LYS A 15 11.32 7.48 -3.19
CA LYS A 15 12.40 7.32 -2.22
C LYS A 15 11.80 7.01 -0.86
N SER A 16 12.49 6.21 -0.03
CA SER A 16 12.02 5.88 1.31
C SER A 16 11.73 7.11 2.19
N SER A 17 12.47 8.21 1.98
CA SER A 17 12.27 9.49 2.68
C SER A 17 10.98 10.23 2.33
N GLU A 18 10.37 9.92 1.18
CA GLU A 18 9.16 10.61 0.68
C GLU A 18 7.87 9.85 1.02
N ILE A 19 7.98 8.57 1.42
CA ILE A 19 6.84 7.69 1.70
C ILE A 19 5.94 8.27 2.80
N GLU A 20 6.53 8.72 3.90
CA GLU A 20 5.76 9.22 5.05
C GLU A 20 4.91 10.45 4.68
N GLN A 21 5.50 11.41 3.96
CA GLN A 21 4.78 12.58 3.48
C GLN A 21 3.64 12.19 2.52
N ALA A 22 3.88 11.25 1.61
CA ALA A 22 2.87 10.77 0.67
C ALA A 22 1.70 10.11 1.40
N VAL A 23 1.96 9.24 2.36
CA VAL A 23 0.92 8.57 3.17
C VAL A 23 0.11 9.60 3.96
N ASN A 24 0.76 10.58 4.59
CA ASN A 24 0.08 11.63 5.35
C ASN A 24 -0.78 12.58 4.49
N SER A 25 -0.58 12.60 3.17
CA SER A 25 -1.41 13.38 2.24
C SER A 25 -2.74 12.71 1.88
N LEU A 26 -2.90 11.41 2.20
CA LEU A 26 -4.09 10.64 1.88
C LEU A 26 -5.18 10.82 2.95
N ASP A 27 -6.44 10.79 2.51
CA ASP A 27 -7.57 10.68 3.43
C ASP A 27 -7.71 9.24 3.95
N ARG A 28 -8.61 9.04 4.92
CA ARG A 28 -8.81 7.71 5.53
C ARG A 28 -9.17 6.63 4.51
N ASN A 29 -9.96 6.98 3.50
CA ASN A 29 -10.33 6.03 2.44
C ASN A 29 -9.13 5.70 1.54
N GLY A 30 -8.29 6.68 1.25
CA GLY A 30 -7.04 6.53 0.51
C GLY A 30 -6.05 5.60 1.22
N ILE A 31 -5.93 5.71 2.55
CA ILE A 31 -5.08 4.80 3.34
C ILE A 31 -5.58 3.35 3.25
N ASP A 32 -6.90 3.14 3.36
CA ASP A 32 -7.48 1.81 3.23
C ASP A 32 -7.29 1.22 1.83
N LEU A 33 -7.41 2.05 0.80
CA LEU A 33 -7.18 1.65 -0.59
C LEU A 33 -5.70 1.33 -0.83
N LEU A 34 -4.79 2.15 -0.29
CA LEU A 34 -3.35 1.91 -0.34
C LEU A 34 -3.02 0.56 0.31
N MET A 35 -3.57 0.27 1.49
CA MET A 35 -3.34 -1.00 2.18
C MET A 35 -3.78 -2.20 1.32
N LYS A 36 -4.91 -2.13 0.61
CA LYS A 36 -5.34 -3.18 -0.33
C LYS A 36 -4.32 -3.42 -1.44
N TYR A 37 -3.79 -2.34 -2.04
CA TYR A 37 -2.77 -2.46 -3.09
C TYR A 37 -1.43 -2.98 -2.57
N ILE A 38 -1.03 -2.65 -1.35
CA ILE A 38 0.17 -3.20 -0.71
C ILE A 38 0.03 -4.73 -0.57
N TYR A 39 -1.07 -5.20 0.01
CA TYR A 39 -1.33 -6.64 0.14
C TYR A 39 -1.41 -7.35 -1.22
N LYS A 40 -2.03 -6.71 -2.21
CA LYS A 40 -2.07 -7.23 -3.59
C LYS A 40 -0.67 -7.31 -4.23
N GLY A 41 0.21 -6.35 -3.91
CA GLY A 41 1.59 -6.34 -4.36
C GLY A 41 2.42 -7.50 -3.78
N PHE A 42 2.15 -7.91 -2.53
CA PHE A 42 2.82 -9.05 -1.91
C PHE A 42 2.47 -10.41 -2.56
N GLU A 43 1.33 -10.54 -3.25
CA GLU A 43 0.97 -11.78 -3.95
C GLU A 43 1.88 -12.08 -5.16
N LYS A 44 2.43 -11.05 -5.81
CA LYS A 44 3.25 -11.16 -7.01
C LYS A 44 4.51 -10.30 -6.85
N PRO A 45 5.48 -10.73 -6.03
CA PRO A 45 6.70 -9.97 -5.80
C PRO A 45 7.53 -9.88 -7.09
N THR A 46 8.07 -8.69 -7.34
CA THR A 46 9.11 -8.44 -8.34
C THR A 46 10.41 -8.08 -7.64
N GLU A 47 11.50 -7.92 -8.40
CA GLU A 47 12.79 -7.56 -7.82
C GLU A 47 12.69 -6.33 -6.90
N ASN A 48 13.15 -6.48 -5.66
CA ASN A 48 13.13 -5.49 -4.58
C ASN A 48 11.75 -4.91 -4.17
N SER A 49 10.64 -5.32 -4.81
CA SER A 49 9.33 -4.74 -4.54
C SER A 49 8.86 -5.02 -3.12
N SER A 50 9.10 -6.22 -2.59
CA SER A 50 8.67 -6.59 -1.25
C SER A 50 9.31 -5.73 -0.16
N ALA A 51 10.59 -5.37 -0.31
CA ALA A 51 11.28 -4.50 0.65
C ALA A 51 10.65 -3.10 0.67
N ILE A 52 10.36 -2.53 -0.50
CA ILE A 52 9.70 -1.23 -0.61
C ILE A 52 8.27 -1.30 -0.08
N LEU A 53 7.51 -2.35 -0.43
CA LEU A 53 6.15 -2.55 0.06
C LEU A 53 6.07 -2.70 1.58
N LEU A 54 7.08 -3.29 2.23
CA LEU A 54 7.15 -3.33 3.70
C LEU A 54 7.32 -1.93 4.32
N GLN A 55 8.10 -1.04 3.68
CA GLN A 55 8.22 0.36 4.12
C GLN A 55 6.88 1.11 3.97
N TRP A 56 6.19 0.92 2.84
CA TRP A 56 4.85 1.47 2.63
C TRP A 56 3.86 0.94 3.66
N HIS A 57 3.90 -0.37 3.95
CA HIS A 57 3.05 -1.00 4.94
C HIS A 57 3.25 -0.40 6.33
N GLU A 58 4.50 -0.20 6.77
CA GLU A 58 4.83 0.42 8.05
C GLU A 58 4.16 1.81 8.18
N LYS A 59 4.30 2.67 7.18
CA LYS A 59 3.75 4.03 7.22
C LYS A 59 2.23 4.05 7.10
N ALA A 60 1.66 3.22 6.23
CA ALA A 60 0.20 3.09 6.11
C ALA A 60 -0.44 2.52 7.39
N LEU A 61 0.24 1.62 8.09
CA LEU A 61 -0.19 1.09 9.39
C LEU A 61 -0.15 2.18 10.48
N ALA A 62 0.88 3.03 10.49
CA ALA A 62 0.98 4.12 11.46
C ALA A 62 -0.20 5.09 11.37
N VAL A 63 -0.71 5.36 10.16
CA VAL A 63 -1.84 6.28 9.93
C VAL A 63 -3.20 5.56 10.02
N GLY A 64 -3.35 4.40 9.37
CA GLY A 64 -4.61 3.68 9.26
C GLY A 64 -4.94 2.76 10.45
N GLY A 65 -3.94 2.47 11.28
CA GLY A 65 -4.02 1.51 12.37
C GLY A 65 -4.34 0.09 11.91
N LEU A 66 -4.56 -0.81 12.86
CA LEU A 66 -4.92 -2.20 12.56
C LEU A 66 -6.21 -2.33 11.74
N GLY A 67 -7.13 -1.36 11.86
CA GLY A 67 -8.40 -1.35 11.15
C GLY A 67 -8.26 -1.33 9.63
N SER A 68 -7.20 -0.70 9.08
CA SER A 68 -6.97 -0.68 7.63
C SER A 68 -6.66 -2.08 7.09
N ILE A 69 -5.87 -2.86 7.83
CA ILE A 69 -5.59 -4.27 7.53
C ILE A 69 -6.85 -5.12 7.65
N VAL A 70 -7.61 -4.97 8.75
CA VAL A 70 -8.87 -5.72 8.94
C VAL A 70 -9.80 -5.51 7.74
N ARG A 71 -9.92 -4.27 7.24
CA ARG A 71 -10.74 -3.94 6.07
C ARG A 71 -10.22 -4.56 4.76
N VAL A 72 -8.92 -4.84 4.63
CA VAL A 72 -8.40 -5.67 3.51
C VAL A 72 -8.95 -7.09 3.63
N LEU A 73 -8.82 -7.70 4.81
CA LEU A 73 -9.19 -9.10 5.05
C LEU A 73 -10.70 -9.35 4.95
N THR A 74 -11.53 -8.37 5.32
CA THR A 74 -12.99 -8.52 5.33
C THR A 74 -13.67 -8.04 4.03
N ALA A 75 -12.94 -7.45 3.09
CA ALA A 75 -13.52 -6.89 1.87
C ALA A 75 -14.03 -8.00 0.93
N ARG A 76 -15.35 -8.04 0.68
CA ARG A 76 -15.95 -8.96 -0.31
C ARG A 76 -15.69 -8.56 -1.77
N LYS A 77 -15.43 -7.28 -2.01
CA LYS A 77 -15.00 -6.73 -3.30
C LYS A 77 -13.69 -5.96 -3.07
N THR A 78 -12.62 -6.40 -3.72
CA THR A 78 -11.27 -5.84 -3.58
C THR A 78 -10.72 -5.38 -4.94
N VAL A 79 -9.50 -4.84 -4.94
CA VAL A 79 -8.79 -4.24 -6.08
C VAL A 79 -8.30 -5.22 -7.14
#